data_AF-A0A535V186-F1
#
_entry.id   AF-A0A535V186-F1
#
_cell.length_a   1.000
_cell.length_b   1.000
_cell.length_c   1.000
_cell.angle_alpha   90.00
_cell.angle_beta   90.00
_cell.angle_gamma   90.00
#
_symmetry.space_group_name_H-M   'P 1'
#
loop_
_entity.id
_entity.type
_entity.pdbx_description
1 polymer ?
#
loop_
_entity_poly.entity_id
_entity_poly.type
_entity_poly.pdbx_seq_one_letter_code
_entity_poly.pdbx_strand_id
1 'polypeptide(L)'
;MKLRLPRILAAEDELDASPDPVTPEEPEPEPHPLHWTWSAAVAAVAAAPRLLYLFVFTDPQNPGDGLYTDVWHHWQIAYLTKEIGLTAPGGPRLWDLKGLDYFWGVLHPLLMVAVFDVTGSIDIVLDRLVSAAFGVAAVVLLFHICRHYWGTSAAVAAALAASLLPTSVMNDASGMLEPLGIALCLAGILAWTRQKGFRSGAAFGLASMARAEAWIFGLGMVVAAHLGRDRRPQRAPLVIGFALVVGLYMLLLLNRTGNPIYPLWWNFLANALGKWEVPVTAYQAGMRPALGAILLGAAAGLGWALVKRPPSHMLLTFGFGYWVFTAGLMGFTSYLADWSWWTPIGRHFEFPYVFAATLAVVGIVWWVPRRFGPRSIAPAWATVVLGIVALQVLWVPIANAFGPTESTWQAAAAEGRVLAGWYRESPSAGHALAVPPDRPDITYVLARFGGVEGKHIVSEMYSPLAYLPSGYRYEDHLAAVNVQVQCWMGKNDIRMIAVDVGDQELQLVLRFTPAVFARIGSLQATHWDVYAVDFSAMSQTSCATAP
;
A
#
# COMPACT_ATOMS: atom_id res chain seq x y z
N MET A 1 -5.52 -55.47 3.41
CA MET A 1 -4.82 -54.50 4.28
C MET A 1 -4.66 -53.20 3.49
N LYS A 2 -5.60 -52.24 3.62
CA LYS A 2 -5.53 -50.94 2.92
C LYS A 2 -4.69 -49.98 3.75
N LEU A 3 -3.50 -49.64 3.26
CA LEU A 3 -2.65 -48.58 3.82
C LEU A 3 -3.44 -47.26 3.78
N ARG A 4 -4.00 -46.85 4.93
CA ARG A 4 -4.51 -45.49 5.12
C ARG A 4 -3.31 -44.58 5.32
N LEU A 5 -3.05 -43.71 4.36
CA LEU A 5 -2.12 -42.59 4.51
C LEU A 5 -2.57 -41.71 5.70
N PRO A 6 -1.66 -41.26 6.58
CA PRO A 6 -2.00 -40.37 7.69
C PRO A 6 -2.54 -39.05 7.15
N ARG A 7 -3.76 -38.68 7.54
CA ARG A 7 -4.41 -37.42 7.13
C ARG A 7 -3.74 -36.23 7.82
N ILE A 8 -3.48 -35.19 7.04
CA ILE A 8 -2.61 -34.06 7.41
C ILE A 8 -3.26 -33.10 8.41
N LEU A 9 -4.60 -32.98 8.45
CA LEU A 9 -5.37 -32.18 9.42
C LEU A 9 -6.80 -32.77 9.54
N ALA A 10 -7.34 -32.84 10.76
CA ALA A 10 -8.71 -33.34 11.01
C ALA A 10 -9.76 -32.43 10.34
N ALA A 11 -10.84 -33.03 9.85
CA ALA A 11 -11.99 -32.31 9.29
C ALA A 11 -12.98 -31.90 10.39
N GLU A 12 -13.74 -30.82 10.17
CA GLU A 12 -14.86 -30.39 11.05
C GLU A 12 -15.82 -31.60 11.31
N ASP A 13 -16.01 -32.46 10.31
CA ASP A 13 -16.84 -33.68 10.38
C ASP A 13 -16.30 -34.80 11.29
N GLU A 14 -15.01 -34.80 11.65
CA GLU A 14 -14.39 -35.83 12.51
C GLU A 14 -14.54 -35.50 14.01
N LEU A 15 -14.86 -34.24 14.36
CA LEU A 15 -15.23 -33.84 15.73
C LEU A 15 -16.69 -34.16 16.08
N ASP A 16 -17.55 -34.29 15.06
CA ASP A 16 -18.99 -34.57 15.19
C ASP A 16 -19.35 -36.05 14.99
N ALA A 17 -18.38 -36.90 14.62
CA ALA A 17 -18.61 -38.33 14.54
C ALA A 17 -18.75 -38.90 15.96
N SER A 18 -19.93 -39.43 16.31
CA SER A 18 -20.13 -40.18 17.55
C SER A 18 -18.97 -41.16 17.73
N PRO A 19 -18.24 -41.09 18.85
CA PRO A 19 -17.15 -42.01 19.07
C PRO A 19 -17.73 -43.43 19.14
N ASP A 20 -17.26 -44.31 18.26
CA ASP A 20 -17.12 -45.72 18.65
C ASP A 20 -16.40 -45.73 20.02
N PRO A 21 -16.73 -46.64 20.95
CA PRO A 21 -16.20 -46.63 22.30
C PRO A 21 -14.70 -46.95 22.29
N VAL A 22 -13.91 -45.91 22.03
CA VAL A 22 -12.48 -45.84 22.19
C VAL A 22 -12.24 -44.98 23.41
N THR A 23 -11.33 -45.46 24.24
CA THR A 23 -10.85 -44.88 25.49
C THR A 23 -10.81 -43.35 25.47
N PRO A 24 -11.19 -42.66 26.57
CA PRO A 24 -11.27 -41.21 26.57
C PRO A 24 -9.88 -40.62 26.29
N GLU A 25 -9.68 -40.07 25.10
CA GLU A 25 -8.61 -39.10 24.89
C GLU A 25 -8.96 -37.89 25.74
N GLU A 26 -8.05 -37.52 26.64
CA GLU A 26 -8.17 -36.33 27.48
C GLU A 26 -8.48 -35.12 26.58
N PRO A 27 -9.48 -34.29 26.92
CA PRO A 27 -9.76 -33.08 26.17
C PRO A 27 -8.48 -32.24 26.10
N GLU A 28 -8.03 -31.89 24.88
CA GLU A 28 -6.89 -30.99 24.70
C GLU A 28 -7.13 -29.73 25.55
N PRO A 29 -6.25 -29.41 26.51
CA PRO A 29 -6.47 -28.33 27.44
C PRO A 29 -6.59 -27.02 26.67
N GLU A 30 -7.64 -26.24 26.95
CA GLU A 30 -7.76 -24.88 26.43
C GLU A 30 -6.44 -24.13 26.68
N PRO A 31 -5.82 -23.52 25.66
CA PRO A 31 -4.54 -22.88 25.82
C PRO A 31 -4.66 -21.76 26.86
N HIS A 32 -3.98 -21.92 28.00
CA HIS A 32 -3.94 -20.94 29.08
C HIS A 32 -3.78 -19.50 28.54
N PRO A 33 -4.43 -18.50 29.17
CA PRO A 33 -4.28 -17.10 28.76
C PRO A 33 -2.79 -16.74 28.74
N LEU A 34 -2.30 -16.33 27.58
CA LEU A 34 -0.88 -15.99 27.42
C LEU A 34 -0.62 -14.72 28.21
N HIS A 35 0.47 -14.73 28.99
CA HIS A 35 0.93 -13.51 29.63
C HIS A 35 1.28 -12.47 28.54
N TRP A 36 0.90 -11.22 28.76
CA TRP A 36 1.07 -10.12 27.79
C TRP A 36 2.53 -9.93 27.33
N THR A 37 3.49 -10.40 28.14
CA THR A 37 4.93 -10.40 27.86
C THR A 37 5.30 -11.13 26.57
N TRP A 38 4.55 -12.15 26.16
CA TRP A 38 4.80 -12.82 24.87
C TRP A 38 4.50 -11.92 23.68
N SER A 39 3.37 -11.19 23.72
CA SER A 39 3.05 -10.22 22.67
C SER A 39 4.12 -9.14 22.58
N ALA A 40 4.58 -8.63 23.73
CA ALA A 40 5.65 -7.64 23.79
C ALA A 40 6.99 -8.18 23.26
N ALA A 41 7.35 -9.42 23.60
CA ALA A 41 8.57 -10.06 23.11
C ALA A 41 8.53 -10.28 21.59
N VAL A 42 7.42 -10.78 21.06
CA VAL A 42 7.22 -10.95 19.60
C VAL A 42 7.28 -9.58 18.91
N ALA A 43 6.64 -8.56 19.47
CA ALA A 43 6.69 -7.22 18.92
C ALA A 43 8.12 -6.65 18.89
N ALA A 44 8.89 -6.83 19.97
CA ALA A 44 10.28 -6.39 20.03
C ALA A 44 11.17 -7.10 19.00
N VAL A 45 11.02 -8.42 18.86
CA VAL A 45 11.76 -9.22 17.86
C VAL A 45 11.38 -8.82 16.43
N ALA A 46 10.12 -8.50 16.16
CA ALA A 46 9.68 -8.02 14.85
C ALA A 46 10.13 -6.58 14.56
N ALA A 47 10.11 -5.71 15.57
CA ALA A 47 10.48 -4.30 15.41
C ALA A 47 11.97 -4.11 15.15
N ALA A 48 12.83 -4.87 15.83
CA ALA A 48 14.29 -4.74 15.71
C ALA A 48 14.82 -4.74 14.25
N PRO A 49 14.55 -5.75 13.40
CA PRO A 49 15.05 -5.76 12.02
C PRO A 49 14.44 -4.63 11.16
N ARG A 50 13.18 -4.25 11.40
CA ARG A 50 12.52 -3.15 10.66
C ARG A 50 13.14 -1.80 10.98
N LEU A 51 13.40 -1.54 12.27
CA LEU A 51 14.07 -0.31 12.71
C LEU A 51 15.54 -0.28 12.30
N LEU A 52 16.25 -1.41 12.37
CA LEU A 52 17.62 -1.51 11.86
C LEU A 52 17.67 -1.25 10.36
N TYR A 53 16.77 -1.83 9.58
CA TYR A 53 16.69 -1.56 8.15
C TYR A 53 16.45 -0.07 7.87
N LEU A 54 15.43 0.50 8.51
CA LEU A 54 15.03 1.90 8.32
C LEU A 54 16.16 2.88 8.70
N PHE A 55 16.80 2.72 9.86
CA PHE A 55 17.73 3.70 10.42
C PHE A 55 19.22 3.41 10.22
N VAL A 56 19.60 2.17 9.92
CA VAL A 56 21.01 1.76 9.80
C VAL A 56 21.37 1.36 8.37
N PHE A 57 20.48 0.65 7.68
CA PHE A 57 20.78 0.11 6.34
C PHE A 57 20.22 0.96 5.19
N THR A 58 19.33 1.91 5.46
CA THR A 58 18.78 2.85 4.47
C THR A 58 18.82 4.28 5.01
N ASP A 59 18.78 5.28 4.13
CA ASP A 59 18.43 6.65 4.54
C ASP A 59 16.95 6.66 5.00
N PRO A 60 16.64 7.04 6.25
CA PRO A 60 15.26 7.18 6.73
C PRO A 60 14.40 8.10 5.85
N GLN A 61 15.00 9.09 5.20
CA GLN A 61 14.33 10.04 4.32
C GLN A 61 14.05 9.47 2.93
N ASN A 62 14.66 8.34 2.56
CA ASN A 62 14.49 7.71 1.27
C ASN A 62 13.66 6.42 1.39
N PRO A 63 12.35 6.45 1.12
CA PRO A 63 11.53 5.23 1.09
C PRO A 63 11.82 4.33 -0.13
N GLY A 64 12.67 4.78 -1.07
CA GLY A 64 13.01 4.08 -2.31
C GLY A 64 12.62 4.87 -3.55
N ASP A 65 13.12 6.10 -3.68
CA ASP A 65 12.82 6.99 -4.81
C ASP A 65 12.96 6.31 -6.19
N GLY A 66 12.01 6.57 -7.09
CA GLY A 66 11.92 5.94 -8.41
C GLY A 66 11.39 4.49 -8.46
N LEU A 67 11.45 3.73 -7.35
CA LEU A 67 10.87 2.39 -7.27
C LEU A 67 9.58 2.37 -6.45
N TYR A 68 9.57 3.06 -5.31
CA TYR A 68 8.48 3.17 -4.33
C TYR A 68 7.92 4.59 -4.27
N THR A 69 7.76 5.22 -5.45
CA THR A 69 7.22 6.57 -5.59
C THR A 69 5.80 6.73 -5.01
N ASP A 70 5.05 5.64 -4.86
CA ASP A 70 3.74 5.64 -4.21
C ASP A 70 3.80 6.12 -2.75
N VAL A 71 4.90 5.87 -2.03
CA VAL A 71 5.05 6.32 -0.63
C VAL A 71 5.05 7.85 -0.57
N TRP A 72 5.79 8.50 -1.49
CA TRP A 72 5.77 9.95 -1.63
C TRP A 72 4.38 10.49 -1.95
N HIS A 73 3.61 9.80 -2.80
CA HIS A 73 2.22 10.17 -3.09
C HIS A 73 1.32 10.04 -1.86
N HIS A 74 1.41 8.94 -1.10
CA HIS A 74 0.61 8.78 0.12
C HIS A 74 0.91 9.88 1.14
N TRP A 75 2.20 10.21 1.31
CA TRP A 75 2.64 11.32 2.12
C TRP A 75 2.07 12.66 1.62
N GLN A 76 2.17 12.93 0.32
CA GLN A 76 1.68 14.16 -0.31
C GLN A 76 0.17 14.32 -0.10
N ILE A 77 -0.60 13.23 -0.28
CA ILE A 77 -2.04 13.25 -0.04
C ILE A 77 -2.33 13.60 1.41
N ALA A 78 -1.64 12.98 2.37
CA ALA A 78 -1.83 13.29 3.78
C ALA A 78 -1.48 14.75 4.11
N TYR A 79 -0.33 15.23 3.62
CA TYR A 79 0.14 16.59 3.86
C TYR A 79 -0.82 17.64 3.29
N LEU A 80 -1.19 17.51 2.01
CA LEU A 80 -2.10 18.47 1.38
C LEU A 80 -3.53 18.36 1.90
N THR A 81 -3.96 17.16 2.34
CA THR A 81 -5.23 17.00 3.05
C THR A 81 -5.23 17.82 4.34
N LYS A 82 -4.14 17.78 5.11
CA LYS A 82 -3.97 18.58 6.33
C LYS A 82 -3.98 20.09 6.03
N GLU A 83 -3.19 20.53 5.06
CA GLU A 83 -2.99 21.95 4.75
C GLU A 83 -4.18 22.60 4.04
N ILE A 84 -4.90 21.85 3.22
CA ILE A 84 -5.93 22.36 2.30
C ILE A 84 -7.24 21.58 2.46
N GLY A 85 -7.15 20.25 2.38
CA GLY A 85 -8.30 19.37 2.20
C GLY A 85 -9.33 19.41 3.33
N LEU A 86 -8.89 19.49 4.59
CA LEU A 86 -9.77 19.55 5.76
C LEU A 86 -10.58 20.85 5.85
N THR A 87 -10.04 21.95 5.31
CA THR A 87 -10.66 23.28 5.34
C THR A 87 -11.21 23.71 3.98
N ALA A 88 -11.29 22.79 3.01
CA ALA A 88 -11.74 23.11 1.67
C ALA A 88 -13.18 23.68 1.68
N PRO A 89 -13.51 24.68 0.83
CA PRO A 89 -14.83 25.31 0.79
C PRO A 89 -16.02 24.36 0.52
N GLY A 90 -15.76 23.18 -0.06
CA GLY A 90 -16.75 22.10 -0.27
C GLY A 90 -16.81 21.06 0.87
N GLY A 91 -16.26 21.41 2.03
CA GLY A 91 -16.09 20.54 3.19
C GLY A 91 -14.87 19.61 3.11
N PRO A 92 -14.54 18.90 4.21
CA PRO A 92 -13.34 18.08 4.32
C PRO A 92 -13.24 17.02 3.23
N ARG A 93 -12.10 16.96 2.54
CA ARG A 93 -11.79 15.96 1.51
C ARG A 93 -10.32 15.58 1.54
N LEU A 94 -9.97 14.47 0.89
CA LEU A 94 -8.58 14.23 0.54
C LEU A 94 -8.16 15.20 -0.55
N TRP A 95 -6.86 15.50 -0.60
CA TRP A 95 -6.28 16.42 -1.56
C TRP A 95 -4.98 15.85 -2.10
N ASP A 96 -4.72 16.07 -3.37
CA ASP A 96 -3.55 15.58 -4.11
C ASP A 96 -3.19 16.60 -5.20
N LEU A 97 -1.99 16.50 -5.77
CA LEU A 97 -1.60 17.25 -6.96
C LEU A 97 -1.97 16.50 -8.26
N LYS A 98 -2.18 15.19 -8.21
CA LYS A 98 -2.48 14.36 -9.39
C LYS A 98 -3.95 13.97 -9.54
N GLY A 99 -4.83 14.45 -8.65
CA GLY A 99 -6.25 14.09 -8.65
C GLY A 99 -6.50 12.59 -8.44
N LEU A 100 -5.57 11.88 -7.81
CA LEU A 100 -5.68 10.47 -7.43
C LEU A 100 -5.91 10.31 -5.93
N ASP A 101 -6.47 11.35 -5.29
CA ASP A 101 -6.70 11.45 -3.85
C ASP A 101 -7.55 10.32 -3.26
N TYR A 102 -8.37 9.66 -4.09
CA TYR A 102 -9.20 8.51 -3.68
C TYR A 102 -8.82 7.18 -4.37
N PHE A 103 -7.65 7.08 -5.02
CA PHE A 103 -7.26 5.90 -5.80
C PHE A 103 -6.90 4.66 -4.93
N TRP A 104 -6.17 4.83 -3.83
CA TRP A 104 -5.71 3.71 -2.99
C TRP A 104 -6.67 3.39 -1.84
N GLY A 105 -6.89 4.34 -0.94
CA GLY A 105 -7.67 4.17 0.28
C GLY A 105 -7.60 5.43 1.15
N VAL A 106 -8.65 5.70 1.93
CA VAL A 106 -8.73 6.92 2.75
C VAL A 106 -8.13 6.77 4.13
N LEU A 107 -7.99 5.54 4.64
CA LEU A 107 -7.61 5.30 6.03
C LEU A 107 -6.17 5.72 6.32
N HIS A 108 -5.25 5.40 5.41
CA HIS A 108 -3.84 5.71 5.60
C HIS A 108 -3.55 7.21 5.58
N PRO A 109 -4.01 8.01 4.59
CA PRO A 109 -3.83 9.46 4.63
C PRO A 109 -4.43 10.12 5.87
N LEU A 110 -5.63 9.70 6.30
CA LEU A 110 -6.27 10.25 7.49
C LEU A 110 -5.51 9.90 8.79
N LEU A 111 -4.93 8.70 8.86
CA LEU A 111 -4.05 8.33 9.96
C LEU A 111 -2.79 9.22 9.96
N MET A 112 -2.19 9.45 8.79
CA MET A 112 -1.00 10.29 8.67
C MET A 112 -1.27 11.75 9.02
N VAL A 113 -2.42 12.31 8.64
CA VAL A 113 -2.87 13.63 9.10
C VAL A 113 -2.87 13.70 10.64
N ALA A 114 -3.47 12.70 11.31
CA ALA A 114 -3.48 12.65 12.77
C ALA A 114 -2.07 12.53 13.37
N VAL A 115 -1.19 11.74 12.74
CA VAL A 115 0.21 11.61 13.16
C VAL A 115 0.96 12.94 13.00
N PHE A 116 0.75 13.67 11.90
CA PHE A 116 1.33 14.99 11.70
C PHE A 116 0.88 16.00 12.75
N ASP A 117 -0.39 15.95 13.16
CA ASP A 117 -0.92 16.83 14.20
C ASP A 117 -0.39 16.50 15.59
N VAL A 118 -0.33 15.21 15.94
CA VAL A 118 0.17 14.76 17.25
C VAL A 118 1.67 14.99 17.41
N THR A 119 2.45 14.78 16.34
CA THR A 119 3.91 14.92 16.39
C THR A 119 4.38 16.34 16.09
N GLY A 120 3.55 17.17 15.45
CA GLY A 120 3.94 18.48 14.92
C GLY A 120 4.94 18.40 13.76
N SER A 121 5.15 17.23 13.17
CA SER A 121 6.13 16.99 12.12
C SER A 121 5.47 16.37 10.89
N ILE A 122 5.91 16.80 9.70
CA ILE A 122 5.47 16.26 8.40
C ILE A 122 6.54 15.35 7.78
N ASP A 123 7.47 14.85 8.58
CA ASP A 123 8.62 14.08 8.09
C ASP A 123 8.17 12.71 7.53
N ILE A 124 8.67 12.32 6.36
CA ILE A 124 8.29 11.05 5.73
C ILE A 124 8.71 9.83 6.55
N VAL A 125 9.69 10.00 7.45
CA VAL A 125 10.07 8.95 8.41
C VAL A 125 8.86 8.50 9.24
N LEU A 126 7.91 9.39 9.53
CA LEU A 126 6.68 9.04 10.25
C LEU A 126 5.83 8.03 9.47
N ASP A 127 5.76 8.19 8.15
CA ASP A 127 5.03 7.27 7.26
C ASP A 127 5.64 5.87 7.31
N ARG A 128 6.97 5.82 7.24
CA ARG A 128 7.75 4.57 7.36
C ARG A 128 7.62 3.92 8.72
N LEU A 129 7.58 4.71 9.80
CA LEU A 129 7.35 4.21 11.16
C LEU A 129 5.92 3.67 11.35
N VAL A 130 4.91 4.32 10.76
CA VAL A 130 3.52 3.85 10.78
C VAL A 130 3.42 2.52 10.04
N SER A 131 3.99 2.42 8.83
CA SER A 131 4.08 1.18 8.07
C SER A 131 4.76 0.07 8.89
N ALA A 132 5.90 0.37 9.51
CA ALA A 132 6.65 -0.61 10.31
C ALA A 132 5.88 -1.07 11.55
N ALA A 133 5.14 -0.17 12.19
CA ALA A 133 4.29 -0.51 13.33
C ALA A 133 3.17 -1.47 12.94
N PHE A 134 2.54 -1.30 11.76
CA PHE A 134 1.55 -2.25 11.26
C PHE A 134 2.17 -3.57 10.79
N GLY A 135 3.38 -3.56 10.25
CA GLY A 135 4.15 -4.78 9.98
C GLY A 135 4.41 -5.60 11.24
N VAL A 136 4.85 -4.94 12.31
CA VAL A 136 5.00 -5.55 13.64
C VAL A 136 3.65 -6.08 14.15
N ALA A 137 2.57 -5.32 14.00
CA ALA A 137 1.24 -5.76 14.39
C ALA A 137 0.80 -7.01 13.61
N ALA A 138 1.08 -7.08 12.30
CA ALA A 138 0.78 -8.25 11.48
C ALA A 138 1.52 -9.50 12.00
N VAL A 139 2.80 -9.40 12.35
CA VAL A 139 3.58 -10.51 12.96
C VAL A 139 2.97 -10.96 14.30
N VAL A 140 2.61 -10.02 15.17
CA VAL A 140 2.00 -10.33 16.47
C VAL A 140 0.63 -11.00 16.29
N LEU A 141 -0.20 -10.52 15.37
CA LEU A 141 -1.51 -11.10 15.06
C LEU A 141 -1.35 -12.51 14.49
N LEU A 142 -0.41 -12.70 13.58
CA LEU A 142 -0.07 -14.01 13.01
C LEU A 142 0.38 -15.00 14.10
N PHE A 143 1.23 -14.56 15.03
CA PHE A 143 1.62 -15.37 16.20
C PHE A 143 0.39 -15.84 16.99
N HIS A 144 -0.55 -14.93 17.31
CA HIS A 144 -1.76 -15.31 18.06
C HIS A 144 -2.68 -16.26 17.29
N ILE A 145 -2.83 -16.05 15.98
CA ILE A 145 -3.61 -16.94 15.12
C ILE A 145 -2.94 -18.33 15.07
N CYS A 146 -1.63 -18.38 14.80
CA CYS A 146 -0.90 -19.64 14.71
C CYS A 146 -0.89 -20.40 16.04
N ARG A 147 -0.76 -19.69 17.16
CA ARG A 147 -0.82 -20.29 18.49
C ARG A 147 -2.16 -20.96 18.75
N HIS A 148 -3.25 -20.31 18.34
CA HIS A 148 -4.60 -20.83 18.55
C HIS A 148 -4.81 -22.16 17.80
N TYR A 149 -4.26 -22.30 16.59
CA TYR A 149 -4.53 -23.48 15.74
C TYR A 149 -3.44 -24.56 15.78
N TRP A 150 -2.19 -24.17 15.97
CA TRP A 150 -1.03 -25.07 15.85
C TRP A 150 -0.10 -24.98 17.08
N GLY A 151 -0.52 -24.33 18.16
CA GLY A 151 0.23 -24.25 19.40
C GLY A 151 1.46 -23.32 19.35
N THR A 152 2.10 -23.16 20.51
CA THR A 152 3.14 -22.14 20.73
C THR A 152 4.39 -22.35 19.87
N SER A 153 4.84 -23.59 19.66
CA SER A 153 6.04 -23.89 18.86
C SER A 153 5.90 -23.38 17.41
N ALA A 154 4.76 -23.68 16.78
CA ALA A 154 4.44 -23.21 15.43
C ALA A 154 4.28 -21.69 15.38
N ALA A 155 3.66 -21.10 16.41
CA ALA A 155 3.50 -19.66 16.52
C ALA A 155 4.84 -18.93 16.59
N VAL A 156 5.78 -19.40 17.42
CA VAL A 156 7.12 -18.82 17.53
C VAL A 156 7.88 -18.96 16.21
N ALA A 157 7.83 -20.14 15.57
CA ALA A 157 8.49 -20.34 14.28
C ALA A 157 7.93 -19.43 13.17
N ALA A 158 6.60 -19.28 13.09
CA ALA A 158 5.94 -18.38 12.15
C ALA A 158 6.28 -16.91 12.43
N ALA A 159 6.28 -16.50 13.69
CA ALA A 159 6.65 -15.15 14.09
C ALA A 159 8.11 -14.83 13.76
N LEU A 160 9.05 -15.76 14.02
CA LEU A 160 10.46 -15.59 13.68
C LEU A 160 10.66 -15.50 12.16
N ALA A 161 10.02 -16.38 11.40
CA ALA A 161 10.09 -16.33 9.94
C ALA A 161 9.54 -15.00 9.39
N ALA A 162 8.38 -14.54 9.85
CA ALA A 162 7.79 -13.27 9.43
C ALA A 162 8.58 -12.04 9.94
N SER A 163 9.22 -12.15 11.10
CA SER A 163 10.06 -11.07 11.65
C SER A 163 11.33 -10.86 10.84
N LEU A 164 11.92 -11.94 10.32
CA LEU A 164 13.25 -11.94 9.70
C LEU A 164 13.25 -12.16 8.18
N LEU A 165 12.07 -12.30 7.56
CA LEU A 165 11.96 -12.42 6.11
C LEU A 165 12.33 -11.09 5.46
N PRO A 166 13.41 -11.00 4.65
CA PRO A 166 13.91 -9.73 4.14
C PRO A 166 12.90 -8.90 3.35
N THR A 167 12.07 -9.55 2.54
CA THR A 167 11.02 -8.87 1.77
C THR A 167 9.98 -8.22 2.68
N SER A 168 9.58 -8.87 3.78
CA SER A 168 8.65 -8.25 4.75
C SER A 168 9.32 -7.13 5.53
N VAL A 169 10.56 -7.32 5.99
CA VAL A 169 11.29 -6.27 6.70
C VAL A 169 11.45 -5.01 5.84
N MET A 170 11.82 -5.17 4.57
CA MET A 170 11.98 -4.07 3.62
C MET A 170 10.64 -3.34 3.37
N ASN A 171 9.58 -4.07 3.04
CA ASN A 171 8.27 -3.49 2.71
C ASN A 171 7.62 -2.82 3.92
N ASP A 172 7.65 -3.46 5.09
CA ASP A 172 7.15 -2.87 6.33
C ASP A 172 7.90 -1.59 6.71
N ALA A 173 9.18 -1.48 6.36
CA ALA A 173 10.00 -0.32 6.70
C ALA A 173 9.99 0.78 5.62
N SER A 174 9.25 0.63 4.52
CA SER A 174 9.33 1.55 3.39
C SER A 174 8.28 2.66 3.39
N GLY A 175 7.26 2.62 4.27
CA GLY A 175 6.14 3.59 4.23
C GLY A 175 4.97 3.13 3.37
N MET A 176 4.98 1.87 2.97
CA MET A 176 3.90 1.26 2.20
C MET A 176 2.65 1.04 3.06
N LEU A 177 1.48 1.04 2.42
CA LEU A 177 0.19 0.90 3.11
C LEU A 177 -0.29 -0.57 3.20
N GLU A 178 0.39 -1.49 2.51
CA GLU A 178 0.19 -2.95 2.59
C GLU A 178 0.09 -3.45 4.03
N PRO A 179 1.04 -3.12 4.93
CA PRO A 179 1.05 -3.70 6.27
C PRO A 179 -0.18 -3.33 7.08
N LEU A 180 -0.71 -2.11 6.90
CA LEU A 180 -1.97 -1.67 7.53
C LEU A 180 -3.15 -2.54 7.08
N GLY A 181 -3.31 -2.73 5.78
CA GLY A 181 -4.38 -3.57 5.22
C GLY A 181 -4.28 -5.03 5.69
N ILE A 182 -3.06 -5.59 5.66
CA ILE A 182 -2.78 -6.96 6.11
C ILE A 182 -3.07 -7.11 7.61
N ALA A 183 -2.58 -6.19 8.45
CA ALA A 183 -2.81 -6.22 9.88
C ALA A 183 -4.30 -6.15 10.22
N LEU A 184 -5.08 -5.32 9.51
CA LEU A 184 -6.54 -5.24 9.70
C LEU A 184 -7.25 -6.53 9.27
N CYS A 185 -6.84 -7.16 8.17
CA CYS A 185 -7.34 -8.48 7.78
C CYS A 185 -7.02 -9.56 8.82
N LEU A 186 -5.77 -9.63 9.31
CA LEU A 186 -5.39 -10.57 10.35
C LEU A 186 -6.11 -10.29 11.69
N ALA A 187 -6.32 -9.02 12.04
CA ALA A 187 -7.10 -8.63 13.20
C ALA A 187 -8.57 -9.09 13.06
N GLY A 188 -9.14 -8.97 11.85
CA GLY A 188 -10.48 -9.48 11.54
C GLY A 188 -10.57 -11.00 11.67
N ILE A 189 -9.55 -11.74 11.21
CA ILE A 189 -9.45 -13.20 11.39
C ILE A 189 -9.36 -13.56 12.87
N LEU A 190 -8.49 -12.90 13.64
CA LEU A 190 -8.34 -13.13 15.08
C LEU A 190 -9.59 -12.74 15.88
N ALA A 191 -10.32 -11.70 15.48
CA ALA A 191 -11.61 -11.35 16.08
C ALA A 191 -12.65 -12.44 15.80
N TRP A 192 -12.66 -13.01 14.59
CA TRP A 192 -13.52 -14.14 14.24
C TRP A 192 -13.20 -15.38 15.07
N THR A 193 -11.92 -15.71 15.27
CA THR A 193 -11.52 -16.84 16.14
C THR A 193 -12.01 -16.68 17.57
N ARG A 194 -12.07 -15.45 18.06
CA ARG A 194 -12.58 -15.08 19.39
C ARG A 194 -14.08 -14.82 19.45
N GLN A 195 -14.84 -15.24 18.43
CA GLN A 195 -16.30 -15.09 18.35
C GLN A 195 -16.78 -13.62 18.47
N LYS A 196 -16.02 -12.68 17.92
CA LYS A 196 -16.38 -11.25 17.90
C LYS A 196 -16.77 -10.84 16.48
N GLY A 197 -17.92 -11.34 16.00
CA GLY A 197 -18.38 -11.17 14.61
C GLY A 197 -18.36 -9.72 14.14
N PHE A 198 -18.98 -8.81 14.88
CA PHE A 198 -19.00 -7.37 14.53
C PHE A 198 -17.60 -6.76 14.39
N ARG A 199 -16.69 -7.07 15.32
CA ARG A 199 -15.31 -6.55 15.27
C ARG A 199 -14.54 -7.13 14.09
N SER A 200 -14.81 -8.39 13.74
CA SER A 200 -14.25 -9.03 12.55
C SER A 200 -14.70 -8.32 11.28
N GLY A 201 -16.01 -8.10 11.13
CA GLY A 201 -16.59 -7.36 10.01
C GLY A 201 -16.06 -5.93 9.91
N ALA A 202 -16.02 -5.19 11.02
CA ALA A 202 -15.51 -3.84 11.06
C ALA A 202 -14.02 -3.77 10.67
N ALA A 203 -13.20 -4.72 11.14
CA ALA A 203 -11.78 -4.79 10.75
C ALA A 203 -11.60 -5.08 9.25
N PHE A 204 -12.40 -5.99 8.67
CA PHE A 204 -12.39 -6.24 7.22
C PHE A 204 -12.85 -5.01 6.41
N GLY A 205 -13.84 -4.26 6.90
CA GLY A 205 -14.27 -3.01 6.25
C GLY A 205 -13.26 -1.88 6.40
N LEU A 206 -12.54 -1.80 7.53
CA LEU A 206 -11.43 -0.85 7.68
C LEU A 206 -10.27 -1.21 6.77
N ALA A 207 -9.99 -2.51 6.57
CA ALA A 207 -8.98 -2.95 5.62
C ALA A 207 -9.29 -2.44 4.20
N SER A 208 -10.55 -2.50 3.76
CA SER A 208 -10.95 -1.95 2.45
C SER A 208 -10.82 -0.42 2.34
N MET A 209 -10.79 0.30 3.47
CA MET A 209 -10.47 1.72 3.49
C MET A 209 -8.96 2.00 3.43
N ALA A 210 -8.11 1.02 3.73
CA ALA A 210 -6.67 1.14 3.58
C ALA A 210 -6.24 0.89 2.13
N ARG A 211 -6.89 -0.06 1.45
CA ARG A 211 -6.50 -0.56 0.11
C ARG A 211 -7.68 -0.94 -0.77
N ALA A 212 -7.52 -0.73 -2.07
CA ALA A 212 -8.46 -1.21 -3.09
C ALA A 212 -8.60 -2.74 -3.08
N GLU A 213 -7.51 -3.50 -3.01
CA GLU A 213 -7.54 -4.98 -3.06
C GLU A 213 -8.18 -5.58 -1.81
N ALA A 214 -8.09 -4.88 -0.68
CA ALA A 214 -8.68 -5.32 0.58
C ALA A 214 -10.22 -5.31 0.57
N TRP A 215 -10.86 -4.68 -0.43
CA TRP A 215 -12.30 -4.90 -0.68
C TRP A 215 -12.57 -6.36 -1.05
N ILE A 216 -11.77 -6.92 -1.96
CA ILE A 216 -11.90 -8.31 -2.43
C ILE A 216 -11.53 -9.26 -1.30
N PHE A 217 -10.45 -8.97 -0.57
CA PHE A 217 -10.03 -9.80 0.56
C PHE A 217 -11.07 -9.78 1.69
N GLY A 218 -11.53 -8.59 2.10
CA GLY A 218 -12.54 -8.43 3.15
C GLY A 218 -13.85 -9.12 2.79
N LEU A 219 -14.37 -8.91 1.58
CA LEU A 219 -15.57 -9.58 1.09
C LEU A 219 -15.36 -11.09 1.01
N GLY A 220 -14.20 -11.54 0.49
CA GLY A 220 -13.82 -12.95 0.45
C GLY A 220 -13.83 -13.58 1.85
N MET A 221 -13.37 -12.85 2.87
CA MET A 221 -13.41 -13.32 4.25
C MET A 221 -14.83 -13.39 4.82
N VAL A 222 -15.69 -12.42 4.49
CA VAL A 222 -17.11 -12.47 4.84
C VAL A 222 -17.76 -13.71 4.23
N VAL A 223 -17.51 -13.99 2.95
CA VAL A 223 -18.03 -15.19 2.26
C VAL A 223 -17.48 -16.46 2.92
N ALA A 224 -16.18 -16.53 3.18
CA ALA A 224 -15.55 -17.69 3.81
C ALA A 224 -16.17 -18.01 5.19
N ALA A 225 -16.46 -16.98 6.00
CA ALA A 225 -17.11 -17.15 7.29
C ALA A 225 -18.54 -17.72 7.19
N HIS A 226 -19.25 -17.47 6.08
CA HIS A 226 -20.57 -18.06 5.83
C HIS A 226 -20.52 -19.50 5.33
N LEU A 227 -19.39 -19.89 4.73
CA LEU A 227 -19.15 -21.26 4.29
C LEU A 227 -18.77 -22.18 5.45
N GLY A 228 -18.15 -21.67 6.53
CA GLY A 228 -17.97 -22.45 7.76
C GLY A 228 -19.29 -23.01 8.30
N ARG A 229 -19.29 -24.11 9.06
CA ARG A 229 -20.53 -24.62 9.68
C ARG A 229 -20.73 -24.04 11.08
N ASP A 230 -19.62 -23.74 11.75
CA ASP A 230 -19.61 -23.16 13.08
C ASP A 230 -20.01 -21.67 13.11
N ARG A 231 -20.29 -21.19 14.33
CA ARG A 231 -20.45 -19.76 14.67
C ARG A 231 -21.54 -19.01 13.91
N ARG A 232 -22.65 -19.69 13.56
CA ARG A 232 -23.84 -19.07 12.94
C ARG A 232 -24.29 -17.77 13.63
N PRO A 233 -24.33 -17.64 14.96
CA PRO A 233 -24.74 -16.38 15.62
C PRO A 233 -23.82 -15.19 15.32
N GLN A 234 -22.57 -15.43 14.95
CA GLN A 234 -21.58 -14.37 14.70
C GLN A 234 -21.61 -13.86 13.25
N ARG A 235 -22.33 -14.52 12.35
CA ARG A 235 -22.39 -14.16 10.92
C ARG A 235 -23.12 -12.85 10.68
N ALA A 236 -24.31 -12.69 11.27
CA ALA A 236 -25.06 -11.44 11.14
C ALA A 236 -24.30 -10.23 11.72
N PRO A 237 -23.74 -10.28 12.94
CA PRO A 237 -22.85 -9.22 13.44
C PRO A 237 -21.69 -8.92 12.51
N LEU A 238 -21.04 -9.94 11.92
CA LEU A 238 -19.96 -9.76 10.96
C LEU A 238 -20.41 -9.02 9.71
N VAL A 239 -21.54 -9.39 9.11
CA VAL A 239 -22.08 -8.69 7.93
C VAL A 239 -22.43 -7.25 8.29
N ILE A 240 -23.07 -7.01 9.44
CA ILE A 240 -23.43 -5.66 9.90
C ILE A 240 -22.17 -4.80 10.08
N GLY A 241 -21.15 -5.32 10.76
CA GLY A 241 -19.89 -4.59 10.97
C GLY A 241 -19.18 -4.25 9.65
N PHE A 242 -19.14 -5.20 8.71
CA PHE A 242 -18.55 -4.97 7.40
C PHE A 242 -19.35 -3.97 6.57
N ALA A 243 -20.66 -4.18 6.44
CA ALA A 243 -21.56 -3.34 5.65
C ALA A 243 -21.64 -1.90 6.19
N LEU A 244 -21.58 -1.71 7.50
CA LEU A 244 -21.57 -0.37 8.09
C LEU A 244 -20.31 0.40 7.69
N VAL A 245 -19.13 -0.20 7.83
CA VAL A 245 -17.87 0.49 7.50
C VAL A 245 -17.74 0.70 6.00
N VAL A 246 -17.98 -0.34 5.19
CA VAL A 246 -17.91 -0.24 3.72
C VAL A 246 -18.99 0.68 3.18
N GLY A 247 -20.21 0.65 3.72
CA GLY A 247 -21.31 1.52 3.30
C GLY A 247 -21.02 3.00 3.56
N LEU A 248 -20.44 3.34 4.73
CA LEU A 248 -19.97 4.70 5.01
C LEU A 248 -18.86 5.12 4.04
N TYR A 249 -17.92 4.21 3.73
CA TYR A 249 -16.87 4.48 2.77
C TYR A 249 -17.40 4.70 1.34
N MET A 250 -18.32 3.84 0.88
CA MET A 250 -19.00 3.99 -0.42
C MET A 250 -19.76 5.31 -0.52
N LEU A 251 -20.42 5.73 0.56
CA LEU A 251 -21.13 7.02 0.60
C LEU A 251 -20.15 8.18 0.47
N LEU A 252 -19.03 8.14 1.19
CA LEU A 252 -17.96 9.14 1.05
C LEU A 252 -17.46 9.22 -0.39
N LEU A 253 -17.14 8.07 -1.00
CA LEU A 253 -16.65 7.99 -2.37
C LEU A 253 -17.68 8.51 -3.38
N LEU A 254 -18.96 8.15 -3.22
CA LEU A 254 -20.03 8.65 -4.07
C LEU A 254 -20.14 10.17 -4.00
N ASN A 255 -20.12 10.74 -2.79
CA ASN A 255 -20.25 12.19 -2.58
C ASN A 255 -19.04 12.97 -3.12
N ARG A 256 -17.85 12.37 -3.16
CA ARG A 256 -16.61 13.06 -3.55
C ARG A 256 -16.18 12.82 -4.99
N THR A 257 -16.51 11.66 -5.55
CA THR A 257 -16.02 11.24 -6.87
C THR A 257 -17.15 10.91 -7.85
N GLY A 258 -18.41 10.87 -7.38
CA GLY A 258 -19.55 10.38 -8.15
C GLY A 258 -19.57 8.86 -8.33
N ASN A 259 -18.61 8.11 -7.77
CA ASN A 259 -18.49 6.67 -7.90
C ASN A 259 -18.30 6.00 -6.52
N PRO A 260 -19.24 5.15 -6.04
CA PRO A 260 -19.15 4.54 -4.72
C PRO A 260 -18.05 3.48 -4.59
N ILE A 261 -17.48 3.02 -5.70
CA ILE A 261 -16.43 2.01 -5.76
C ILE A 261 -15.18 2.55 -6.47
N TYR A 262 -14.96 3.86 -6.42
CA TYR A 262 -13.90 4.56 -7.16
C TYR A 262 -12.52 3.88 -7.12
N PRO A 263 -11.98 3.44 -5.96
CA PRO A 263 -10.69 2.75 -5.90
C PRO A 263 -10.67 1.47 -6.73
N LEU A 264 -11.72 0.63 -6.60
CA LEU A 264 -11.85 -0.62 -7.36
C LEU A 264 -12.01 -0.36 -8.86
N TRP A 265 -12.82 0.64 -9.20
CA TRP A 265 -13.10 1.02 -10.57
C TRP A 265 -11.82 1.44 -11.31
N TRP A 266 -11.04 2.34 -10.71
CA TRP A 266 -9.79 2.79 -11.31
C TRP A 266 -8.71 1.72 -11.27
N ASN A 267 -8.53 0.98 -10.18
CA ASN A 267 -7.55 -0.12 -10.17
C ASN A 267 -7.86 -1.19 -11.22
N PHE A 268 -9.14 -1.46 -11.50
CA PHE A 268 -9.54 -2.37 -12.58
C PHE A 268 -9.32 -1.74 -13.97
N LEU A 269 -9.85 -0.55 -14.23
CA LEU A 269 -9.74 0.08 -15.56
C LEU A 269 -8.30 0.46 -15.93
N ALA A 270 -7.59 1.10 -14.99
CA ALA A 270 -6.24 1.56 -15.20
C ALA A 270 -5.27 0.38 -15.29
N ASN A 271 -5.23 -0.44 -14.24
CA ASN A 271 -4.13 -1.38 -14.06
C ASN A 271 -4.46 -2.80 -14.54
N ALA A 272 -5.73 -3.25 -14.47
CA ALA A 272 -6.08 -4.59 -14.94
C ALA A 272 -6.40 -4.59 -16.44
N LEU A 273 -7.23 -3.66 -16.92
CA LEU A 273 -7.57 -3.51 -18.33
C LEU A 273 -6.50 -2.77 -19.15
N GLY A 274 -5.66 -1.95 -18.50
CA GLY A 274 -4.48 -1.38 -19.14
C GLY A 274 -4.71 -0.04 -19.79
N LYS A 275 -5.63 0.77 -19.24
CA LYS A 275 -5.87 2.13 -19.76
C LYS A 275 -4.62 3.01 -19.66
N TRP A 276 -3.71 2.72 -18.73
CA TRP A 276 -2.45 3.45 -18.54
C TRP A 276 -1.22 2.66 -19.02
N GLU A 277 -1.39 1.40 -19.40
CA GLU A 277 -0.28 0.48 -19.60
C GLU A 277 0.25 0.49 -21.03
N VAL A 278 1.56 0.26 -21.12
CA VAL A 278 2.25 0.04 -22.38
C VAL A 278 2.17 -1.44 -22.81
N PRO A 279 2.41 -1.76 -24.09
CA PRO A 279 2.39 -3.14 -24.56
C PRO A 279 3.39 -4.04 -23.80
N VAL A 280 2.92 -5.24 -23.40
CA VAL A 280 3.73 -6.24 -22.70
C VAL A 280 4.90 -6.72 -23.57
N THR A 281 6.12 -6.66 -23.02
CA THR A 281 7.35 -7.11 -23.68
C THR A 281 7.48 -8.64 -23.69
N ALA A 282 8.39 -9.18 -24.51
CA ALA A 282 8.67 -10.62 -24.56
C ALA A 282 9.18 -11.19 -23.22
N TYR A 283 10.04 -10.43 -22.51
CA TYR A 283 10.52 -10.81 -21.18
C TYR A 283 9.36 -10.96 -20.18
N GLN A 284 8.47 -9.96 -20.14
CA GLN A 284 7.31 -9.97 -19.25
C GLN A 284 6.33 -11.09 -19.60
N ALA A 285 6.04 -11.29 -20.89
CA ALA A 285 5.22 -12.42 -21.35
C ALA A 285 5.83 -13.78 -20.94
N GLY A 286 7.16 -13.88 -20.89
CA GLY A 286 7.90 -15.06 -20.42
C GLY A 286 7.64 -15.45 -18.97
N MET A 287 7.09 -14.54 -18.15
CA MET A 287 6.78 -14.81 -16.73
C MET A 287 5.44 -15.51 -16.51
N ARG A 288 4.55 -15.50 -17.52
CA ARG A 288 3.21 -16.10 -17.44
C ARG A 288 3.20 -17.57 -17.03
N PRO A 289 4.09 -18.45 -17.50
CA PRO A 289 4.08 -19.85 -17.08
C PRO A 289 4.35 -20.00 -15.57
N ALA A 290 5.31 -19.24 -15.03
CA ALA A 290 5.63 -19.28 -13.61
C ALA A 290 4.46 -18.74 -12.75
N LEU A 291 3.91 -17.58 -13.13
CA LEU A 291 2.75 -16.99 -12.45
C LEU A 291 1.50 -17.88 -12.61
N GLY A 292 1.32 -18.54 -13.74
CA GLY A 292 0.26 -19.51 -13.98
C GLY A 292 0.37 -20.74 -13.08
N ALA A 293 1.57 -21.29 -12.91
CA ALA A 293 1.80 -22.41 -11.98
C ALA A 293 1.48 -22.00 -10.53
N ILE A 294 1.90 -20.81 -10.11
CA ILE A 294 1.59 -20.25 -8.78
C ILE A 294 0.07 -20.07 -8.63
N LEU A 295 -0.60 -19.47 -9.62
CA LEU A 295 -2.04 -19.25 -9.61
C LEU A 295 -2.81 -20.58 -9.49
N LEU A 296 -2.46 -21.60 -10.27
CA LEU A 296 -3.10 -22.91 -10.20
C LEU A 296 -2.91 -23.58 -8.84
N GLY A 297 -1.68 -23.55 -8.29
CA GLY A 297 -1.38 -24.08 -6.97
C GLY A 297 -2.16 -23.34 -5.87
N ALA A 298 -2.21 -22.01 -5.94
CA ALA A 298 -2.95 -21.18 -5.00
C ALA A 298 -4.46 -21.37 -5.10
N ALA A 299 -5.01 -21.48 -6.31
CA ALA A 299 -6.43 -21.75 -6.54
C ALA A 299 -6.83 -23.14 -6.01
N ALA A 300 -5.98 -24.15 -6.20
CA ALA A 300 -6.18 -25.47 -5.60
C ALA A 300 -6.14 -25.41 -4.07
N GLY A 301 -5.19 -24.68 -3.48
CA GLY A 301 -5.11 -24.46 -2.03
C GLY A 301 -6.32 -23.71 -1.47
N LEU A 302 -6.79 -22.68 -2.16
CA LEU A 302 -8.00 -21.92 -1.81
C LEU A 302 -9.25 -22.81 -1.89
N GLY A 303 -9.42 -23.54 -2.99
CA GLY A 303 -10.51 -24.49 -3.17
C GLY A 303 -10.51 -25.55 -2.07
N TRP A 304 -9.34 -26.10 -1.73
CA TRP A 304 -9.18 -27.02 -0.60
C TRP A 304 -9.59 -26.38 0.73
N ALA A 305 -9.13 -25.16 1.03
CA ALA A 305 -9.46 -24.46 2.27
C ALA A 305 -10.97 -24.20 2.41
N LEU A 306 -11.66 -23.85 1.31
CA LEU A 306 -13.10 -23.58 1.29
C LEU A 306 -13.97 -24.84 1.30
N VAL A 307 -13.49 -25.94 0.71
CA VAL A 307 -14.20 -27.22 0.67
C VAL A 307 -13.99 -28.02 1.96
N LYS A 308 -12.74 -28.13 2.43
CA LYS A 308 -12.40 -28.92 3.63
C LYS A 308 -12.59 -28.16 4.93
N ARG A 309 -12.52 -26.82 4.87
CA ARG A 309 -12.81 -25.93 6.00
C ARG A 309 -12.07 -26.36 7.28
N PRO A 310 -10.74 -26.55 7.24
CA PRO A 310 -9.99 -26.82 8.46
C PRO A 310 -10.23 -25.71 9.50
N PRO A 311 -9.94 -25.93 10.79
CA PRO A 311 -10.15 -24.92 11.84
C PRO A 311 -9.53 -23.55 11.51
N SER A 312 -8.39 -23.55 10.83
CA SER A 312 -7.65 -22.38 10.35
C SER A 312 -8.04 -21.89 8.95
N HIS A 313 -9.18 -22.34 8.40
CA HIS A 313 -9.59 -22.02 7.02
C HIS A 313 -9.64 -20.53 6.74
N MET A 314 -9.96 -19.67 7.72
CA MET A 314 -9.96 -18.22 7.51
C MET A 314 -8.56 -17.69 7.14
N LEU A 315 -7.51 -18.14 7.84
CA LEU A 315 -6.13 -17.76 7.50
C LEU A 315 -5.70 -18.36 6.17
N LEU A 316 -6.07 -19.61 5.90
CA LEU A 316 -5.71 -20.31 4.67
C LEU A 316 -6.40 -19.69 3.44
N THR A 317 -7.68 -19.34 3.56
CA THR A 317 -8.45 -18.63 2.54
C THR A 317 -7.85 -17.27 2.28
N PHE A 318 -7.47 -16.52 3.32
CA PHE A 318 -6.80 -15.23 3.14
C PHE A 318 -5.47 -15.40 2.40
N GLY A 319 -4.59 -16.29 2.85
CA GLY A 319 -3.28 -16.50 2.26
C GLY A 319 -3.31 -17.04 0.83
N PHE A 320 -4.08 -18.11 0.56
CA PHE A 320 -4.23 -18.63 -0.80
C PHE A 320 -5.00 -17.68 -1.71
N GLY A 321 -6.02 -16.99 -1.18
CA GLY A 321 -6.75 -15.95 -1.91
C GLY A 321 -5.85 -14.78 -2.31
N TYR A 322 -4.94 -14.37 -1.43
CA TYR A 322 -3.92 -13.36 -1.74
C TYR A 322 -3.02 -13.84 -2.88
N TRP A 323 -2.52 -15.07 -2.83
CA TRP A 323 -1.72 -15.64 -3.93
C TRP A 323 -2.49 -15.71 -5.26
N VAL A 324 -3.76 -16.13 -5.22
CA VAL A 324 -4.64 -16.14 -6.41
C VAL A 324 -4.76 -14.73 -6.99
N PHE A 325 -4.99 -13.73 -6.13
CA PHE A 325 -5.08 -12.35 -6.54
C PHE A 325 -3.75 -11.84 -7.12
N THR A 326 -2.63 -11.95 -6.41
CA THR A 326 -1.33 -11.46 -6.85
C THR A 326 -0.89 -12.12 -8.15
N ALA A 327 -0.92 -13.46 -8.24
CA ALA A 327 -0.48 -14.18 -9.44
C ALA A 327 -1.45 -13.99 -10.61
N GLY A 328 -2.75 -13.89 -10.34
CA GLY A 328 -3.79 -13.60 -11.33
C GLY A 328 -3.64 -12.21 -11.93
N LEU A 329 -3.57 -11.18 -11.08
CA LEU A 329 -3.43 -9.79 -11.49
C LEU A 329 -2.10 -9.58 -12.24
N MET A 330 -0.98 -9.98 -11.65
CA MET A 330 0.35 -9.79 -12.25
C MET A 330 0.57 -10.62 -13.51
N GLY A 331 0.01 -11.84 -13.60
CA GLY A 331 0.30 -12.75 -14.70
C GLY A 331 -0.65 -12.62 -15.89
N PHE A 332 -1.90 -12.24 -15.65
CA PHE A 332 -2.99 -12.43 -16.62
C PHE A 332 -3.79 -11.15 -16.87
N THR A 333 -3.27 -10.00 -16.47
CA THR A 333 -3.83 -8.69 -16.79
C THR A 333 -2.76 -7.77 -17.39
N SER A 334 -3.12 -6.53 -17.73
CA SER A 334 -2.16 -5.54 -18.23
C SER A 334 -1.10 -5.14 -17.21
N TYR A 335 -1.34 -5.37 -15.90
CA TYR A 335 -0.33 -5.21 -14.83
C TYR A 335 0.98 -5.96 -15.08
N LEU A 336 0.98 -6.97 -15.97
CA LEU A 336 2.20 -7.62 -16.40
C LEU A 336 3.19 -6.67 -17.12
N ALA A 337 2.71 -5.55 -17.67
CA ALA A 337 3.52 -4.51 -18.29
C ALA A 337 4.40 -3.76 -17.27
N ASP A 338 4.02 -3.74 -16.00
CA ASP A 338 4.85 -3.24 -14.89
C ASP A 338 5.84 -4.29 -14.36
N TRP A 339 5.82 -5.51 -14.90
CA TRP A 339 6.70 -6.56 -14.40
C TRP A 339 8.17 -6.25 -14.70
N SER A 340 8.97 -6.27 -13.64
CA SER A 340 10.41 -6.11 -13.65
C SER A 340 11.06 -7.28 -12.89
N TRP A 341 12.38 -7.41 -12.99
CA TRP A 341 13.12 -8.47 -12.28
C TRP A 341 12.98 -8.38 -10.75
N TRP A 342 12.75 -7.18 -10.21
CA TRP A 342 12.65 -6.93 -8.78
C TRP A 342 11.19 -6.97 -8.28
N THR A 343 10.18 -6.99 -9.16
CA THR A 343 8.75 -7.06 -8.78
C THR A 343 8.44 -8.18 -7.76
N PRO A 344 9.03 -9.39 -7.83
CA PRO A 344 8.83 -10.42 -6.80
C PRO A 344 9.26 -10.00 -5.39
N ILE A 345 10.23 -9.11 -5.26
CA ILE A 345 10.75 -8.62 -3.97
C ILE A 345 9.82 -7.54 -3.39
N GLY A 346 9.03 -6.91 -4.25
CA GLY A 346 8.19 -5.78 -3.92
C GLY A 346 6.96 -6.14 -3.08
N ARG A 347 6.26 -5.09 -2.67
CA ARG A 347 5.10 -5.09 -1.78
C ARG A 347 3.98 -6.08 -2.14
N HIS A 348 3.74 -6.35 -3.42
CA HIS A 348 2.65 -7.23 -3.86
C HIS A 348 2.85 -8.70 -3.46
N PHE A 349 4.09 -9.11 -3.18
CA PHE A 349 4.46 -10.46 -2.78
C PHE A 349 4.79 -10.58 -1.28
N GLU A 350 4.74 -9.48 -0.53
CA GLU A 350 5.08 -9.45 0.90
C GLU A 350 4.30 -10.50 1.70
N PHE A 351 2.98 -10.32 1.82
CA PHE A 351 2.14 -11.27 2.57
C PHE A 351 2.11 -12.66 1.95
N PRO A 352 2.02 -12.81 0.61
CA PRO A 352 2.20 -14.10 -0.06
C PRO A 352 3.43 -14.90 0.44
N TYR A 353 4.59 -14.25 0.57
CA TYR A 353 5.80 -14.89 1.10
C TYR A 353 5.74 -15.14 2.60
N VAL A 354 5.22 -14.21 3.40
CA VAL A 354 5.00 -14.43 4.84
C VAL A 354 4.08 -15.63 5.08
N PHE A 355 3.00 -15.75 4.31
CA PHE A 355 2.07 -16.87 4.36
C PHE A 355 2.73 -18.18 3.93
N ALA A 356 3.49 -18.19 2.83
CA ALA A 356 4.23 -19.36 2.39
C ALA A 356 5.25 -19.84 3.44
N ALA A 357 6.01 -18.92 4.02
CA ALA A 357 6.93 -19.20 5.12
C ALA A 357 6.19 -19.76 6.33
N THR A 358 5.03 -19.19 6.68
CA THR A 358 4.16 -19.68 7.76
C THR A 358 3.71 -21.12 7.54
N LEU A 359 3.22 -21.45 6.33
CA LEU A 359 2.83 -22.82 6.00
C LEU A 359 4.01 -23.78 6.08
N ALA A 360 5.18 -23.38 5.57
CA ALA A 360 6.39 -24.19 5.61
C ALA A 360 6.80 -24.48 7.06
N VAL A 361 6.89 -23.47 7.92
CA VAL A 361 7.29 -23.68 9.32
C VAL A 361 6.24 -24.46 10.11
N VAL A 362 4.94 -24.23 9.89
CA VAL A 362 3.87 -25.06 10.49
C VAL A 362 4.04 -26.52 10.06
N GLY A 363 4.28 -26.79 8.78
CA GLY A 363 4.59 -28.14 8.30
C GLY A 363 5.79 -28.75 9.02
N ILE A 364 6.88 -27.99 9.15
CA ILE A 364 8.14 -28.47 9.75
C ILE A 364 8.01 -28.69 11.26
N VAL A 365 7.47 -27.75 12.03
CA VAL A 365 7.54 -27.81 13.52
C VAL A 365 6.27 -28.36 14.17
N TRP A 366 5.15 -28.43 13.46
CA TRP A 366 3.90 -28.95 13.99
C TRP A 366 3.52 -30.30 13.39
N TRP A 367 3.67 -30.47 12.07
CA TRP A 367 3.26 -31.71 11.39
C TRP A 367 4.35 -32.81 11.46
N VAL A 368 5.62 -32.49 11.18
CA VAL A 368 6.72 -33.50 11.22
C VAL A 368 6.84 -34.18 12.60
N PRO A 369 6.86 -33.47 13.76
CA PRO A 369 6.93 -34.13 15.07
C PRO A 369 5.74 -35.01 15.40
N ARG A 370 4.53 -34.65 14.95
CA ARG A 370 3.36 -35.52 15.10
C ARG A 370 3.48 -36.79 14.26
N ARG A 371 4.12 -36.70 13.10
CA ARG A 371 4.25 -37.83 12.16
C ARG A 371 5.42 -38.77 12.49
N PHE A 372 6.54 -38.23 12.97
CA PHE A 372 7.81 -38.96 13.16
C PHE A 372 8.25 -39.04 14.63
N GLY A 373 7.46 -38.48 15.55
CA GLY A 373 7.70 -38.53 16.99
C GLY A 373 8.59 -37.40 17.53
N PRO A 374 8.79 -37.34 18.86
CA PRO A 374 9.45 -36.21 19.53
C PRO A 374 10.93 -36.03 19.15
N ARG A 375 11.60 -37.09 18.68
CA ARG A 375 12.99 -37.01 18.22
C ARG A 375 13.18 -36.09 17.02
N SER A 376 12.12 -35.82 16.24
CA SER A 376 12.20 -34.91 15.09
C SER A 376 12.02 -33.43 15.45
N ILE A 377 11.80 -33.07 16.73
CA ILE A 377 11.63 -31.67 17.15
C ILE A 377 12.91 -30.86 16.93
N ALA A 378 14.05 -31.37 17.40
CA ALA A 378 15.34 -30.71 17.23
C ALA A 378 15.72 -30.50 15.74
N PRO A 379 15.67 -31.52 14.85
CA PRO A 379 15.95 -31.31 13.43
C PRO A 379 14.90 -30.44 12.72
N ALA A 380 13.64 -30.44 13.17
CA ALA A 380 12.63 -29.51 12.66
C ALA A 380 13.04 -28.05 12.95
N TRP A 381 13.41 -27.73 14.18
CA TRP A 381 13.89 -26.40 14.54
C TRP A 381 15.19 -26.03 13.85
N ALA A 382 16.14 -26.96 13.72
CA ALA A 382 17.36 -26.75 12.95
C ALA A 382 17.04 -26.37 11.48
N THR A 383 16.09 -27.07 10.86
CA THR A 383 15.61 -26.75 9.51
C THR A 383 15.01 -25.35 9.43
N VAL A 384 14.20 -24.94 10.42
CA VAL A 384 13.64 -23.57 10.46
C VAL A 384 14.74 -22.52 10.55
N VAL A 385 15.71 -22.71 11.46
CA VAL A 385 16.82 -21.76 11.63
C VAL A 385 17.66 -21.67 10.36
N LEU A 386 18.03 -22.81 9.76
CA LEU A 386 18.78 -22.85 8.51
C LEU A 386 18.00 -22.20 7.36
N GLY A 387 16.69 -22.41 7.30
CA GLY A 387 15.81 -21.76 6.32
C GLY A 387 15.78 -20.24 6.48
N ILE A 388 15.66 -19.74 7.70
CA ILE A 388 15.70 -18.29 7.99
C ILE A 388 17.06 -17.70 7.60
N VAL A 389 18.16 -18.38 7.93
CA VAL A 389 19.52 -17.96 7.53
C VAL A 389 19.67 -17.94 6.01
N ALA A 390 19.20 -18.98 5.31
CA ALA A 390 19.24 -19.04 3.85
C ALA A 390 18.41 -17.92 3.20
N LEU A 391 17.25 -17.58 3.77
CA LEU A 391 16.42 -16.48 3.28
C LEU A 391 17.11 -15.12 3.38
N GLN A 392 18.11 -14.94 4.24
CA GLN A 392 18.87 -13.68 4.31
C GLN A 392 19.65 -13.37 3.02
N VAL A 393 19.86 -14.36 2.15
CA VAL A 393 20.43 -14.13 0.80
C VAL A 393 19.56 -13.17 -0.03
N LEU A 394 18.25 -13.06 0.27
CA LEU A 394 17.36 -12.10 -0.39
C LEU A 394 17.74 -10.63 -0.15
N TRP A 395 18.58 -10.32 0.84
CA TRP A 395 19.14 -8.97 0.98
C TRP A 395 20.01 -8.55 -0.21
N VAL A 396 20.65 -9.49 -0.92
CA VAL A 396 21.48 -9.17 -2.09
C VAL A 396 20.65 -8.55 -3.22
N PRO A 397 19.58 -9.19 -3.73
CA PRO A 397 18.77 -8.55 -4.77
C PRO A 397 17.98 -7.34 -4.26
N ILE A 398 17.62 -7.27 -2.97
CA ILE A 398 17.05 -6.06 -2.35
C ILE A 398 18.04 -4.89 -2.46
N ALA A 399 19.29 -5.08 -2.03
CA ALA A 399 20.32 -4.04 -2.09
C ALA A 399 20.62 -3.61 -3.52
N ASN A 400 20.61 -4.55 -4.48
CA ASN A 400 20.80 -4.24 -5.89
C ASN A 400 19.65 -3.41 -6.49
N ALA A 401 18.41 -3.63 -6.05
CA ALA A 401 17.26 -2.87 -6.51
C ALA A 401 17.19 -1.50 -5.83
N PHE A 402 17.26 -1.46 -4.51
CA PHE A 402 16.98 -0.26 -3.72
C PHE A 402 18.20 0.59 -3.40
N GLY A 403 19.42 0.04 -3.42
CA GLY A 403 20.66 0.81 -3.21
C GLY A 403 20.83 1.98 -4.19
N PRO A 404 20.56 1.82 -5.51
CA PRO A 404 20.64 2.91 -6.48
C PRO A 404 19.69 4.09 -6.22
N THR A 405 18.56 3.86 -5.53
CA THR A 405 17.55 4.90 -5.24
C THR A 405 18.09 6.01 -4.35
N GLU A 406 19.18 5.76 -3.61
CA GLU A 406 19.82 6.78 -2.79
C GLU A 406 20.38 7.92 -3.64
N SER A 407 21.00 7.59 -4.76
CA SER A 407 21.56 8.61 -5.65
C SER A 407 20.48 9.46 -6.31
N THR A 408 19.33 8.86 -6.66
CA THR A 408 18.20 9.59 -7.24
C THR A 408 17.54 10.49 -6.21
N TRP A 409 17.33 9.99 -4.99
CA TRP A 409 16.84 10.77 -3.88
C TRP A 409 17.74 11.96 -3.55
N GLN A 410 19.06 11.77 -3.44
CA GLN A 410 19.97 12.88 -3.15
C GLN A 410 19.95 13.95 -4.25
N ALA A 411 19.82 13.55 -5.51
CA ALA A 411 19.65 14.48 -6.63
C ALA A 411 18.34 15.26 -6.53
N ALA A 412 17.21 14.58 -6.31
CA ALA A 412 15.91 15.21 -6.12
C ALA A 412 15.89 16.15 -4.91
N ALA A 413 16.47 15.73 -3.78
CA ALA A 413 16.60 16.54 -2.58
C ALA A 413 17.49 17.78 -2.79
N ALA A 414 18.57 17.66 -3.56
CA ALA A 414 19.40 18.80 -3.92
C ALA A 414 18.62 19.81 -4.78
N GLU A 415 17.92 19.34 -5.81
CA GLU A 415 17.17 20.21 -6.73
C GLU A 415 15.94 20.83 -6.07
N GLY A 416 15.21 20.09 -5.25
CA GLY A 416 14.10 20.65 -4.48
C GLY A 416 14.56 21.73 -3.50
N ARG A 417 15.78 21.63 -2.93
CA ARG A 417 16.37 22.70 -2.10
C ARG A 417 16.73 23.93 -2.93
N VAL A 418 17.23 23.74 -4.15
CA VAL A 418 17.50 24.84 -5.09
C VAL A 418 16.19 25.55 -5.45
N LEU A 419 15.16 24.81 -5.82
CA LEU A 419 13.83 25.33 -6.12
C LEU A 419 13.24 26.10 -4.93
N ALA A 420 13.36 25.55 -3.71
CA ALA A 420 12.96 26.24 -2.49
C ALA A 420 13.75 27.52 -2.24
N GLY A 421 15.05 27.54 -2.58
CA GLY A 421 15.89 28.74 -2.53
C GLY A 421 15.34 29.83 -3.43
N TRP A 422 15.09 29.50 -4.71
CA TRP A 422 14.49 30.42 -5.67
C TRP A 422 13.13 30.94 -5.21
N TYR A 423 12.27 30.06 -4.68
CA TYR A 423 10.97 30.45 -4.16
C TYR A 423 11.06 31.53 -3.07
N ARG A 424 12.05 31.40 -2.15
CA ARG A 424 12.25 32.36 -1.04
C ARG A 424 12.92 33.66 -1.45
N GLU A 425 13.83 33.61 -2.42
CA GLU A 425 14.59 34.78 -2.88
C GLU A 425 13.83 35.63 -3.92
N SER A 426 12.88 35.01 -4.62
CA SER A 426 12.01 35.66 -5.58
C SER A 426 10.93 36.52 -4.91
N PRO A 427 10.36 37.53 -5.60
CA PRO A 427 9.07 38.14 -5.24
C PRO A 427 7.90 37.15 -5.07
N SER A 428 8.13 35.86 -5.37
CA SER A 428 7.16 34.76 -5.25
C SER A 428 6.95 34.25 -3.82
N ALA A 429 7.79 34.65 -2.86
CA ALA A 429 7.65 34.18 -1.47
C ALA A 429 6.27 34.55 -0.87
N GLY A 430 5.55 33.56 -0.33
CA GLY A 430 4.20 33.76 0.19
C GLY A 430 3.08 33.70 -0.86
N HIS A 431 3.45 33.53 -2.14
CA HIS A 431 2.55 33.31 -3.26
C HIS A 431 2.62 31.85 -3.74
N ALA A 432 1.80 31.45 -4.71
CA ALA A 432 1.79 30.08 -5.20
C ALA A 432 2.96 29.77 -6.15
N LEU A 433 3.49 28.56 -6.00
CA LEU A 433 4.42 27.88 -6.90
C LEU A 433 3.65 26.78 -7.64
N ALA A 434 3.57 26.89 -8.96
CA ALA A 434 3.05 25.82 -9.80
C ALA A 434 4.13 24.76 -10.05
N VAL A 435 3.81 23.48 -9.83
CA VAL A 435 4.72 22.35 -10.02
C VAL A 435 4.10 21.24 -10.85
N PRO A 436 4.91 20.46 -11.60
CA PRO A 436 4.44 19.26 -12.29
C PRO A 436 3.90 18.23 -11.30
N PRO A 437 2.85 17.46 -11.67
CA PRO A 437 2.13 16.58 -10.75
C PRO A 437 2.86 15.27 -10.42
N ASP A 438 3.93 14.93 -11.12
CA ASP A 438 4.55 13.61 -11.14
C ASP A 438 5.75 13.46 -10.18
N ARG A 439 6.11 14.53 -9.47
CA ARG A 439 7.27 14.58 -8.54
C ARG A 439 6.87 14.93 -7.09
N PRO A 440 6.17 14.01 -6.40
CA PRO A 440 5.83 14.20 -4.99
C PRO A 440 7.05 14.20 -4.05
N ASP A 441 8.17 13.60 -4.47
CA ASP A 441 9.48 13.69 -3.84
C ASP A 441 9.97 15.15 -3.75
N ILE A 442 9.81 15.93 -4.81
CA ILE A 442 10.13 17.36 -4.81
C ILE A 442 9.14 18.15 -3.94
N THR A 443 7.85 17.80 -3.97
CA THR A 443 6.84 18.40 -3.08
C THR A 443 7.22 18.22 -1.61
N TYR A 444 7.69 17.02 -1.25
CA TYR A 444 8.21 16.76 0.08
C TYR A 444 9.38 17.68 0.44
N VAL A 445 10.35 17.82 -0.46
CA VAL A 445 11.53 18.65 -0.20
C VAL A 445 11.15 20.13 -0.02
N LEU A 446 10.24 20.64 -0.85
CA LEU A 446 9.70 22.00 -0.74
C LEU A 446 9.02 22.24 0.61
N ALA A 447 8.17 21.32 1.05
CA ALA A 447 7.47 21.44 2.34
C ALA A 447 8.44 21.29 3.53
N ARG A 448 9.20 20.19 3.56
CA ARG A 448 9.99 19.77 4.72
C ARG A 448 11.26 20.60 4.91
N PHE A 449 11.96 20.91 3.82
CA PHE A 449 13.25 21.61 3.85
C PHE A 449 13.15 23.04 3.31
N GLY A 450 12.20 23.29 2.40
CA GLY A 450 11.93 24.61 1.86
C GLY A 450 11.06 25.48 2.78
N GLY A 451 10.20 24.87 3.60
CA GLY A 451 9.21 25.57 4.40
C GLY A 451 8.06 26.13 3.57
N VAL A 452 7.85 25.61 2.35
CA VAL A 452 6.75 26.02 1.48
C VAL A 452 5.47 25.33 1.95
N GLU A 453 4.50 26.12 2.41
CA GLU A 453 3.21 25.58 2.87
C GLU A 453 2.44 24.95 1.71
N GLY A 454 1.71 23.87 1.98
CA GLY A 454 1.00 23.10 0.95
C GLY A 454 0.00 23.95 0.15
N LYS A 455 -0.64 24.95 0.81
CA LYS A 455 -1.55 25.91 0.15
C LYS A 455 -0.87 26.78 -0.93
N HIS A 456 0.45 26.87 -0.91
CA HIS A 456 1.25 27.59 -1.90
C HIS A 456 1.81 26.66 -2.98
N ILE A 457 1.53 25.36 -2.95
CA ILE A 457 1.96 24.41 -3.97
C ILE A 457 0.74 24.06 -4.83
N VAL A 458 0.76 24.49 -6.09
CA VAL A 458 -0.35 24.29 -7.02
C VAL A 458 0.09 23.32 -8.11
N SER A 459 -0.74 22.33 -8.41
CA SER A 459 -0.44 21.39 -9.50
C SER A 459 -0.73 21.99 -10.86
N GLU A 460 0.19 21.82 -11.79
CA GLU A 460 -0.02 22.10 -13.21
C GLU A 460 -1.12 21.22 -13.82
N MET A 461 -1.45 20.07 -13.23
CA MET A 461 -2.60 19.27 -13.66
C MET A 461 -3.92 20.04 -13.56
N TYR A 462 -4.01 21.04 -12.68
CA TYR A 462 -5.20 21.89 -12.57
C TYR A 462 -5.19 23.10 -13.51
N SER A 463 -4.18 23.20 -14.37
CA SER A 463 -4.14 24.16 -15.48
C SER A 463 -5.25 23.86 -16.49
N PRO A 464 -5.80 24.89 -17.16
CA PRO A 464 -6.69 24.69 -18.31
C PRO A 464 -6.10 23.80 -19.41
N LEU A 465 -4.76 23.75 -19.54
CA LEU A 465 -4.07 22.92 -20.53
C LEU A 465 -4.34 21.42 -20.35
N ALA A 466 -4.43 20.95 -19.10
CA ALA A 466 -4.65 19.53 -18.80
C ALA A 466 -6.06 19.05 -19.18
N TYR A 467 -6.99 19.97 -19.46
CA TYR A 467 -8.40 19.68 -19.74
C TYR A 467 -8.87 20.24 -21.08
N LEU A 468 -7.95 20.49 -22.02
CA LEU A 468 -8.33 20.86 -23.37
C LEU A 468 -9.22 19.77 -24.00
N PRO A 469 -10.28 20.13 -24.73
CA PRO A 469 -11.13 19.16 -25.40
C PRO A 469 -10.33 18.23 -26.33
N SER A 470 -10.83 17.02 -26.57
CA SER A 470 -10.17 16.10 -27.51
C SER A 470 -10.07 16.75 -28.90
N GLY A 471 -8.87 16.74 -29.48
CA GLY A 471 -8.57 17.38 -30.76
C GLY A 471 -8.34 18.90 -30.70
N TYR A 472 -8.49 19.52 -29.53
CA TYR A 472 -8.09 20.92 -29.31
C TYR A 472 -6.58 20.97 -29.09
N ARG A 473 -5.87 21.69 -29.96
CA ARG A 473 -4.44 21.97 -29.79
C ARG A 473 -4.25 23.42 -29.39
N TYR A 474 -3.31 23.70 -28.49
CA TYR A 474 -3.04 25.07 -28.07
C TYR A 474 -2.68 26.00 -29.24
N GLU A 475 -1.94 25.50 -30.22
CA GLU A 475 -1.51 26.22 -31.42
C GLU A 475 -2.69 26.80 -32.24
N ASP A 476 -3.83 26.11 -32.25
CA ASP A 476 -5.01 26.49 -33.03
C ASP A 476 -5.89 27.52 -32.29
N HIS A 477 -5.68 27.69 -30.98
CA HIS A 477 -6.56 28.45 -30.09
C HIS A 477 -5.80 29.37 -29.11
N LEU A 478 -4.63 29.84 -29.52
CA LEU A 478 -3.68 30.63 -28.71
C LEU A 478 -4.34 31.72 -27.87
N ALA A 479 -5.18 32.56 -28.48
CA ALA A 479 -5.77 33.71 -27.77
C ALA A 479 -6.70 33.29 -26.63
N ALA A 480 -7.54 32.27 -26.83
CA ALA A 480 -8.49 31.81 -25.83
C ALA A 480 -7.77 31.07 -24.69
N VAL A 481 -6.86 30.16 -25.04
CA VAL A 481 -6.15 29.35 -24.05
C VAL A 481 -5.17 30.21 -23.24
N ASN A 482 -4.50 31.19 -23.86
CA ASN A 482 -3.65 32.13 -23.12
C ASN A 482 -4.41 32.91 -22.05
N VAL A 483 -5.60 33.41 -22.39
CA VAL A 483 -6.44 34.11 -21.41
C VAL A 483 -6.81 33.16 -20.27
N GLN A 484 -7.25 31.93 -20.57
CA GLN A 484 -7.60 30.95 -19.54
C GLN A 484 -6.41 30.60 -18.63
N VAL A 485 -5.23 30.33 -19.20
CA VAL A 485 -4.01 30.00 -18.44
C VAL A 485 -3.59 31.18 -17.56
N GLN A 486 -3.58 32.39 -18.11
CA GLN A 486 -3.28 33.61 -17.35
C GLN A 486 -4.28 33.85 -16.22
N CYS A 487 -5.58 33.66 -16.46
CA CYS A 487 -6.62 33.78 -15.45
C CYS A 487 -6.51 32.70 -14.37
N TRP A 488 -6.14 31.47 -14.74
CA TRP A 488 -5.84 30.41 -13.77
C TRP A 488 -4.64 30.78 -12.89
N MET A 489 -3.54 31.27 -13.50
CA MET A 489 -2.37 31.72 -12.77
C MET A 489 -2.70 32.88 -11.81
N GLY A 490 -3.45 33.89 -12.27
CA GLY A 490 -3.87 35.01 -11.43
C GLY A 490 -4.84 34.61 -10.32
N LYS A 491 -5.81 33.73 -10.59
CA LYS A 491 -6.77 33.23 -9.60
C LYS A 491 -6.10 32.46 -8.46
N ASN A 492 -5.06 31.68 -8.77
CA ASN A 492 -4.30 30.91 -7.81
C ASN A 492 -3.08 31.67 -7.27
N ASP A 493 -2.89 32.94 -7.67
CA ASP A 493 -1.76 33.78 -7.28
C ASP A 493 -0.39 33.12 -7.53
N ILE A 494 -0.24 32.52 -8.71
CA ILE A 494 0.99 31.82 -9.12
C ILE A 494 2.06 32.83 -9.48
N ARG A 495 3.16 32.88 -8.72
CA ARG A 495 4.29 33.81 -8.98
C ARG A 495 5.56 33.09 -9.41
N MET A 496 5.55 31.77 -9.38
CA MET A 496 6.62 30.92 -9.86
C MET A 496 6.03 29.66 -10.46
N ILE A 497 6.61 29.17 -11.54
CA ILE A 497 6.20 27.93 -12.19
C ILE A 497 7.44 27.11 -12.58
N ALA A 498 7.40 25.81 -12.28
CA ALA A 498 8.42 24.85 -12.70
C ALA A 498 7.83 23.97 -13.81
N VAL A 499 8.40 24.02 -15.01
CA VAL A 499 7.86 23.39 -16.21
C VAL A 499 8.75 22.24 -16.63
N ASP A 500 8.17 21.06 -16.85
CA ASP A 500 8.89 19.95 -17.50
C ASP A 500 9.27 20.35 -18.94
N VAL A 501 10.56 20.18 -19.30
CA VAL A 501 11.05 20.48 -20.65
C VAL A 501 10.38 19.63 -21.74
N GLY A 502 9.80 18.49 -21.37
CA GLY A 502 9.02 17.61 -22.23
C GLY A 502 7.56 18.04 -22.43
N ASP A 503 7.01 18.96 -21.62
CA ASP A 503 5.63 19.43 -21.77
C ASP A 503 5.50 20.40 -22.94
N GLN A 504 5.10 19.88 -24.10
CA GLN A 504 5.00 20.66 -25.34
C GLN A 504 4.01 21.83 -25.23
N GLU A 505 2.87 21.63 -24.54
CA GLU A 505 1.82 22.64 -24.48
C GLU A 505 2.25 23.82 -23.60
N LEU A 506 2.87 23.52 -22.45
CA LEU A 506 3.37 24.56 -21.54
C LEU A 506 4.59 25.28 -22.14
N GLN A 507 5.45 24.58 -22.87
CA GLN A 507 6.55 25.20 -23.64
C GLN A 507 6.03 26.17 -24.72
N LEU A 508 4.90 25.85 -25.37
CA LEU A 508 4.25 26.79 -26.29
C LEU A 508 3.73 28.03 -25.56
N VAL A 509 3.11 27.88 -24.39
CA VAL A 509 2.67 29.03 -23.56
C VAL A 509 3.83 29.97 -23.25
N LEU A 510 4.95 29.43 -22.77
CA LEU A 510 6.17 30.20 -22.48
C LEU A 510 6.66 30.96 -23.72
N ARG A 511 6.65 30.31 -24.89
CA ARG A 511 7.10 30.89 -26.16
C ARG A 511 6.20 32.01 -26.68
N PHE A 512 4.88 31.87 -26.55
CA PHE A 512 3.92 32.83 -27.10
C PHE A 512 3.54 33.95 -26.13
N THR A 513 3.90 33.85 -24.86
CA THR A 513 3.68 34.91 -23.85
C THR A 513 4.96 35.29 -23.09
N PRO A 514 6.08 35.61 -23.79
CA PRO A 514 7.38 35.81 -23.15
C PRO A 514 7.44 37.01 -22.21
N ALA A 515 6.50 37.95 -22.31
CA ALA A 515 6.42 39.10 -21.41
C ALA A 515 5.92 38.74 -20.00
N VAL A 516 5.27 37.58 -19.83
CA VAL A 516 4.72 37.11 -18.55
C VAL A 516 5.75 36.31 -17.74
N PHE A 517 6.72 35.68 -18.43
CA PHE A 517 7.65 34.73 -17.83
C PHE A 517 9.08 35.25 -17.87
N ALA A 518 9.72 35.31 -16.70
CA ALA A 518 11.15 35.57 -16.59
C ALA A 518 11.86 34.31 -16.11
N ARG A 519 12.78 33.78 -16.90
CA ARG A 519 13.51 32.55 -16.54
C ARG A 519 14.38 32.78 -15.30
N ILE A 520 14.25 31.89 -14.32
CA ILE A 520 15.04 31.88 -13.08
C ILE A 520 16.21 30.91 -13.22
N GLY A 521 15.95 29.68 -13.67
CA GLY A 521 16.96 28.64 -13.75
C GLY A 521 16.43 27.32 -14.31
N SER A 522 17.26 26.27 -14.25
CA SER A 522 16.93 24.91 -14.68
C SER A 522 17.38 23.89 -13.64
N LEU A 523 16.57 22.86 -13.43
CA LEU A 523 16.84 21.68 -12.61
C LEU A 523 17.09 20.51 -13.56
N GLN A 524 18.30 19.96 -13.53
CA GLN A 524 18.80 19.04 -14.54
C GLN A 524 18.31 17.60 -14.32
N ALA A 525 18.20 17.14 -13.07
CA ALA A 525 17.77 15.79 -12.72
C ALA A 525 16.25 15.62 -12.81
N THR A 526 15.47 16.67 -12.53
CA THR A 526 14.03 16.69 -12.79
C THR A 526 13.67 17.06 -14.23
N HIS A 527 14.64 17.60 -14.99
CA HIS A 527 14.40 18.17 -16.31
C HIS A 527 13.36 19.30 -16.31
N TRP A 528 13.44 20.20 -15.31
CA TRP A 528 12.52 21.33 -15.18
C TRP A 528 13.18 22.66 -15.48
N ASP A 529 12.51 23.53 -16.22
CA ASP A 529 12.84 24.96 -16.30
C ASP A 529 11.93 25.76 -15.38
N VAL A 530 12.49 26.73 -14.64
CA VAL A 530 11.75 27.50 -13.64
C VAL A 530 11.65 28.96 -14.06
N TYR A 531 10.45 29.51 -13.96
CA TYR A 531 10.11 30.87 -14.39
C TYR A 531 9.39 31.63 -13.27
N ALA A 532 9.73 32.91 -13.11
CA ALA A 532 8.92 33.88 -12.38
C ALA A 532 7.75 34.33 -13.27
N VAL A 533 6.60 34.59 -12.66
CA VAL A 533 5.37 34.98 -13.35
C VAL A 533 4.99 36.41 -12.96
N ASP A 534 4.90 37.32 -13.94
CA ASP A 534 4.46 38.70 -13.75
C ASP A 534 3.06 38.95 -14.33
N PHE A 535 2.14 39.43 -13.48
CA PHE A 535 0.75 39.77 -13.84
C PHE A 535 0.51 41.25 -14.04
N SER A 536 1.55 42.10 -14.04
CA SER A 536 1.43 43.55 -14.26
C SER A 536 0.70 43.92 -15.57
N ALA A 537 0.53 42.96 -16.49
CA ALA A 537 -0.14 43.12 -17.78
C ALA A 537 -1.65 42.74 -17.82
N MET A 538 -2.27 42.22 -16.76
CA MET A 538 -3.64 41.66 -16.84
C MET A 538 -4.75 42.57 -16.32
N SER A 539 -5.80 42.75 -17.13
CA SER A 539 -7.09 43.31 -16.71
C SER A 539 -8.00 42.21 -16.16
N GLN A 540 -8.49 42.37 -14.92
CA GLN A 540 -9.47 41.45 -14.30
C GLN A 540 -10.76 41.30 -15.14
N THR A 541 -11.07 42.28 -15.99
CA THR A 541 -12.25 42.27 -16.88
C THR A 541 -12.18 41.18 -17.95
N SER A 542 -10.98 40.81 -18.40
CA SER A 542 -10.77 39.77 -19.43
C SER A 542 -11.05 38.35 -18.92
N CYS A 543 -10.87 38.11 -17.62
CA CYS A 543 -11.10 36.79 -17.01
C CYS A 543 -12.58 36.48 -16.77
N ALA A 544 -13.42 37.49 -16.60
CA ALA A 544 -14.86 37.30 -16.39
C ALA A 544 -15.61 36.95 -17.70
N THR A 545 -15.00 37.23 -18.85
CA THR A 545 -15.58 36.99 -20.18
C THR A 545 -14.91 35.86 -20.95
N ALA A 546 -13.89 35.23 -20.38
CA ALA A 546 -13.22 34.10 -21.00
C ALA A 546 -14.17 32.88 -21.02
N PRO A 547 -14.32 32.20 -22.17
CA PRO A 547 -15.25 31.09 -22.35
C PRO A 547 -14.91 29.86 -21.52
#